data_AF-A0A1F6VGZ2-F1
#
_entry.id   AF-A0A1F6VGZ2-F1
#
_cell.length_a   1.000
_cell.length_b   1.000
_cell.length_c   1.000
_cell.angle_alpha   90.00
_cell.angle_beta   90.00
_cell.angle_gamma   90.00
#
_symmetry.space_group_name_H-M   'P 1'
#
loop_
_entity.id
_entity.type
_entity.pdbx_description
1 polymer ?
#
loop_
_entity_poly.entity_id
_entity_poly.type
_entity_poly.pdbx_seq_one_letter_code
_entity_poly.pdbx_strand_id
1 'polypeptide(L)'
;MTATIPLWAIVIDYVLGVVMWTLIGRFGMRIFLPEESKFFFSRFFVRVTNPLLKLFNPITPAFLIPPFVPLYVAWFFFMVRFYLMPWLLGYSVMGMLSFPLESEFAQGVAYLVGLILK
;
A
#
# COMPACT_ATOMS: atom_id res chain seq x y z
N MET A 1 6.25 10.85 24.80
CA MET A 1 6.84 11.76 23.79
C MET A 1 6.19 11.43 22.46
N THR A 2 5.23 12.24 22.01
CA THR A 2 4.63 12.09 20.69
C THR A 2 5.69 12.46 19.67
N ALA A 3 6.45 11.45 19.19
CA ALA A 3 7.33 11.65 18.04
C ALA A 3 6.43 12.14 16.90
N THR A 4 6.54 13.42 16.56
CA THR A 4 5.87 14.01 15.42
C THR A 4 6.48 13.38 14.18
N ILE A 5 5.85 12.31 13.70
CA ILE A 5 6.24 11.65 12.46
C ILE A 5 6.19 12.73 11.38
N PRO A 6 7.29 12.95 10.64
CA PRO A 6 7.33 14.03 9.69
C PRO A 6 6.34 13.76 8.54
N LEU A 7 5.64 14.81 8.10
CA LEU A 7 4.59 14.71 7.08
C LEU A 7 5.06 14.00 5.81
N TRP A 8 6.32 14.22 5.39
CA TRP A 8 6.90 13.55 4.23
C TRP A 8 6.93 12.02 4.37
N ALA A 9 7.20 11.49 5.57
CA ALA A 9 7.26 10.05 5.81
C ALA A 9 5.86 9.42 5.72
N ILE A 10 4.85 10.15 6.19
CA ILE A 10 3.44 9.74 6.08
C ILE A 10 3.03 9.69 4.60
N VAL A 11 3.34 10.73 3.83
CA VAL A 11 3.04 10.77 2.40
C VAL A 11 3.71 9.61 1.66
N ILE A 12 4.99 9.33 1.96
CA ILE A 12 5.69 8.17 1.39
C ILE A 12 5.00 6.86 1.77
N ASP A 13 4.62 6.68 3.04
CA ASP A 13 3.91 5.48 3.48
C ASP A 13 2.59 5.26 2.73
N TYR A 14 1.80 6.30 2.54
CA TYR A 14 0.56 6.21 1.75
C TYR A 14 0.84 5.85 0.29
N VAL A 15 1.86 6.47 -0.34
CA VAL A 15 2.24 6.15 -1.72
C VAL A 15 2.67 4.68 -1.84
N LEU A 16 3.54 4.22 -0.94
CA LEU A 16 3.97 2.82 -0.89
C LEU A 16 2.78 1.89 -0.62
N GLY A 17 1.83 2.31 0.21
CA GLY A 17 0.60 1.59 0.50
C GLY A 17 -0.30 1.44 -0.72
N VAL A 18 -0.51 2.51 -1.48
CA VAL A 18 -1.27 2.47 -2.74
C VAL A 18 -0.60 1.53 -3.75
N VAL A 19 0.73 1.58 -3.87
CA VAL A 19 1.48 0.66 -4.75
C VAL A 19 1.32 -0.79 -4.30
N MET A 20 1.45 -1.06 -2.99
CA MET A 20 1.26 -2.39 -2.42
C MET A 20 -0.16 -2.92 -2.68
N TRP A 21 -1.19 -2.14 -2.38
CA TRP A 21 -2.58 -2.54 -2.55
C TRP A 21 -2.96 -2.72 -4.02
N THR A 22 -2.39 -1.94 -4.94
CA THR A 22 -2.61 -2.15 -6.38
C THR A 22 -1.97 -3.44 -6.89
N LEU A 23 -0.81 -3.84 -6.36
CA LEU A 23 -0.19 -5.14 -6.65
C LEU A 23 -1.02 -6.32 -6.09
N ILE A 24 -1.52 -6.20 -4.86
CA ILE A 24 -2.44 -7.18 -4.26
C ILE A 24 -3.73 -7.27 -5.09
N GLY A 25 -4.27 -6.12 -5.53
CA GLY A 25 -5.40 -6.07 -6.45
C GLY A 25 -5.11 -6.80 -7.76
N ARG A 26 -3.93 -6.58 -8.36
CA ARG A 26 -3.49 -7.29 -9.58
C ARG A 26 -3.43 -8.80 -9.38
N PHE A 27 -2.97 -9.27 -8.22
CA PHE A 27 -2.99 -10.68 -7.85
C PHE A 27 -4.43 -11.21 -7.74
N GLY A 28 -5.29 -10.50 -7.00
CA GLY A 28 -6.71 -10.86 -6.87
C GLY A 28 -7.43 -10.96 -8.22
N MET A 29 -7.18 -10.00 -9.13
CA MET A 29 -7.75 -10.05 -10.47
C MET A 29 -7.33 -11.29 -11.26
N ARG A 30 -6.15 -11.87 -11.02
CA ARG A 30 -5.66 -13.08 -11.70
C ARG A 30 -6.21 -14.36 -11.09
N ILE A 31 -6.71 -14.32 -9.86
CA ILE A 31 -7.47 -15.43 -9.26
C ILE A 31 -8.88 -15.49 -9.85
N PHE A 32 -9.54 -14.33 -9.98
CA PHE A 32 -10.95 -14.26 -10.34
C PHE A 32 -11.20 -14.13 -11.85
N LEU A 33 -10.24 -13.63 -12.64
CA LEU A 33 -10.40 -13.44 -14.08
C LEU A 33 -9.30 -14.16 -14.87
N PRO A 34 -9.62 -14.66 -16.08
CA PRO A 34 -8.62 -15.16 -17.02
C PRO A 34 -7.60 -14.09 -17.41
N GLU A 35 -6.40 -14.51 -17.78
CA GLU A 35 -5.29 -13.61 -18.15
C GLU A 35 -5.66 -12.68 -19.33
N GLU A 36 -6.45 -13.17 -20.28
CA GLU A 36 -6.91 -12.46 -21.48
C GLU A 36 -8.22 -11.67 -21.27
N SER A 37 -8.61 -11.43 -20.02
CA SER A 37 -9.85 -10.71 -19.72
C SER A 37 -9.87 -9.29 -20.31
N LYS A 38 -10.88 -8.99 -21.13
CA LYS A 38 -11.13 -7.66 -21.71
C LYS A 38 -11.67 -6.64 -20.69
N PHE A 39 -11.90 -7.07 -19.45
CA PHE A 39 -12.46 -6.23 -18.39
C PHE A 39 -11.59 -4.98 -18.15
N PHE A 40 -12.24 -3.82 -18.07
CA PHE A 40 -11.57 -2.53 -17.96
C PHE A 40 -10.63 -2.45 -16.74
N PHE A 41 -11.12 -2.81 -15.55
CA PHE A 41 -10.32 -2.74 -14.33
C PHE A 41 -9.11 -3.68 -14.38
N SER A 42 -9.28 -4.90 -14.91
CA SER A 42 -8.15 -5.84 -15.07
C SER A 42 -7.03 -5.20 -15.89
N ARG A 43 -7.38 -4.65 -17.06
CA ARG A 43 -6.41 -3.97 -17.94
C ARG A 43 -5.74 -2.76 -17.30
N PHE A 44 -6.47 -2.01 -16.48
CA PHE A 44 -5.89 -0.91 -15.71
C PHE A 44 -4.83 -1.40 -14.72
N PHE A 45 -5.16 -2.39 -13.89
CA PHE A 45 -4.20 -2.98 -12.95
C PHE A 45 -2.99 -3.57 -13.67
N VAL A 46 -3.18 -4.28 -14.79
CA VAL A 46 -2.09 -4.80 -15.62
C VAL A 46 -1.17 -3.67 -16.06
N ARG A 47 -1.73 -2.60 -16.62
CA ARG A 47 -0.98 -1.50 -17.21
C ARG A 47 -0.16 -0.74 -16.16
N VAL A 48 -0.76 -0.48 -15.00
CA VAL A 48 -0.10 0.29 -13.93
C VAL A 48 0.98 -0.55 -13.25
N THR A 49 0.74 -1.85 -13.02
CA THR A 49 1.69 -2.70 -12.30
C THR A 49 2.82 -3.24 -13.18
N ASN A 50 2.61 -3.44 -14.49
CA ASN A 50 3.61 -4.04 -15.38
C ASN A 50 4.98 -3.33 -15.38
N PRO A 51 5.08 -1.99 -15.49
CA PRO A 51 6.37 -1.30 -15.42
C PRO A 51 7.09 -1.57 -14.09
N LEU A 52 6.35 -1.59 -12.99
CA LEU A 52 6.89 -1.89 -11.66
C LEU A 52 7.37 -3.34 -11.58
N LEU A 53 6.58 -4.31 -12.06
CA LEU A 53 7.00 -5.72 -12.06
C LEU A 53 8.25 -5.97 -12.90
N LYS A 54 8.40 -5.25 -14.03
CA LYS A 54 9.61 -5.32 -14.86
C LYS A 54 10.86 -4.84 -14.11
N LEU A 55 10.72 -3.80 -13.27
CA LEU A 55 11.83 -3.31 -12.44
C LEU A 55 12.27 -4.36 -11.40
N PHE A 56 11.33 -5.15 -10.89
CA PHE A 56 11.59 -6.20 -9.89
C PHE A 56 11.93 -7.56 -10.52
N ASN A 57 11.98 -7.68 -11.86
CA ASN A 57 12.31 -8.93 -12.54
C ASN A 57 13.68 -9.51 -12.13
N PRO A 58 14.75 -8.73 -11.91
CA PRO A 58 16.06 -9.26 -11.51
C PRO A 58 16.06 -9.92 -10.13
N ILE A 59 15.17 -9.50 -9.22
CA ILE A 59 15.07 -10.04 -7.86
C ILE A 59 13.96 -11.10 -7.75
N THR A 60 13.10 -11.23 -8.77
CA THR A 60 12.00 -12.21 -8.77
C THR A 60 12.56 -13.60 -9.03
N PRO A 61 12.34 -14.58 -8.12
CA PRO A 61 12.87 -15.92 -8.30
C PRO A 61 12.14 -16.67 -9.42
N ALA A 62 12.89 -17.42 -10.22
CA ALA A 62 12.37 -18.14 -11.39
C ALA A 62 11.37 -19.27 -11.06
N PHE A 63 11.37 -19.79 -9.82
CA PHE A 63 10.41 -20.82 -9.41
C PHE A 63 9.00 -20.27 -9.16
N LEU A 64 8.85 -18.95 -9.09
CA LEU A 64 7.59 -18.32 -8.69
C LEU A 64 6.63 -18.27 -9.88
N ILE A 65 5.44 -18.84 -9.70
CA ILE A 65 4.44 -18.88 -10.76
C ILE A 65 3.97 -17.47 -11.14
N PRO A 66 3.75 -17.17 -12.43
CA PRO A 66 3.50 -15.81 -12.89
C PRO A 66 2.40 -15.06 -12.13
N PRO A 67 1.25 -15.68 -11.79
CA PRO A 67 0.19 -15.01 -11.02
C PRO A 67 0.65 -14.44 -9.69
N PHE A 68 1.61 -15.08 -9.01
CA PHE A 68 2.07 -14.71 -7.67
C PHE A 68 3.14 -13.61 -7.68
N VAL A 69 3.72 -13.28 -8.83
CA VAL A 69 4.79 -12.25 -8.93
C VAL A 69 4.37 -10.90 -8.33
N PRO A 70 3.16 -10.36 -8.55
CA PRO A 70 2.73 -9.13 -7.91
C PRO A 70 2.67 -9.23 -6.39
N LEU A 71 2.30 -10.39 -5.85
CA LEU A 71 2.24 -10.61 -4.40
C LEU A 71 3.65 -10.63 -3.80
N TYR A 72 4.60 -11.27 -4.48
CA TYR A 72 6.01 -11.26 -4.11
C TYR A 72 6.57 -9.83 -4.09
N VAL A 73 6.27 -9.02 -5.12
CA VAL A 73 6.70 -7.62 -5.16
C VAL A 73 6.00 -6.79 -4.06
N ALA A 74 4.69 -7.00 -3.83
CA ALA A 74 3.93 -6.32 -2.79
C ALA A 74 4.52 -6.57 -1.39
N TRP A 75 5.05 -7.75 -1.14
CA TRP A 75 5.71 -8.08 0.12
C TRP A 75 6.92 -7.17 0.41
N PHE A 76 7.70 -6.75 -0.60
CA PHE A 76 8.78 -5.77 -0.36
C PHE A 76 8.25 -4.42 0.08
N PHE A 77 7.16 -3.94 -0.53
CA PHE A 77 6.51 -2.70 -0.09
C PHE A 77 6.00 -2.83 1.34
N PHE A 78 5.43 -3.97 1.71
CA PHE A 78 5.05 -4.28 3.08
C PHE A 78 6.27 -4.23 4.03
N MET A 79 7.39 -4.87 3.68
CA MET A 79 8.60 -4.85 4.49
C MET A 79 9.15 -3.44 4.66
N VAL A 80 9.15 -2.63 3.60
CA VAL A 80 9.60 -1.24 3.66
C VAL A 80 8.70 -0.43 4.60
N ARG A 81 7.39 -0.57 4.46
CA ARG A 81 6.41 0.14 5.28
C ARG A 81 6.49 -0.24 6.74
N PHE A 82 6.33 -1.51 7.07
CA PHE A 82 6.13 -1.95 8.46
C PHE A 82 7.41 -2.28 9.22
N TYR A 83 8.54 -2.43 8.54
CA TYR A 83 9.80 -2.79 9.18
C TYR A 83 10.93 -1.79 8.90
N LEU A 84 11.18 -1.43 7.64
CA LEU A 84 12.31 -0.56 7.30
C LEU A 84 12.09 0.89 7.76
N MET A 85 10.97 1.51 7.40
CA MET A 85 10.70 2.90 7.78
C MET A 85 10.61 3.12 9.30
N PRO A 86 9.88 2.30 10.08
CA PRO A 86 9.84 2.41 11.53
C PRO A 86 11.23 2.27 12.16
N TRP A 87 12.03 1.33 11.64
CA TRP A 87 13.40 1.14 12.08
C TRP A 87 14.30 2.34 11.77
N LEU A 88 14.23 2.91 10.57
CA LEU A 88 15.02 4.08 10.17
C LEU A 88 14.64 5.36 10.92
N LEU A 89 13.35 5.53 11.23
CA LEU A 89 12.80 6.74 11.83
C LEU A 89 12.60 6.62 13.35
N GLY A 90 12.91 5.44 13.93
CA GLY A 90 12.90 5.20 15.37
C GLY A 90 11.50 5.17 15.99
N TYR A 91 10.43 4.89 15.23
CA TYR A 91 9.07 4.73 15.76
C TYR A 91 8.66 3.25 15.81
N SER A 92 7.77 2.89 16.74
CA SER A 92 7.28 1.51 16.88
C SER A 92 6.28 1.16 15.77
N VAL A 93 6.19 -0.13 15.42
CA VAL A 93 5.23 -0.65 14.41
C VAL A 93 3.79 -0.25 14.76
N MET A 94 3.44 -0.25 16.05
CA MET A 94 2.14 0.21 16.51
C MET A 94 1.92 1.70 16.22
N GLY A 95 2.95 2.54 16.37
CA GLY A 95 2.88 3.98 16.04
C GLY A 95 2.55 4.27 14.56
N MET A 96 2.81 3.32 13.67
CA MET A 96 2.44 3.42 12.25
C MET A 96 1.01 2.98 11.96
N LEU A 97 0.49 2.01 12.71
CA LEU A 97 -0.91 1.57 12.60
C LEU A 97 -1.86 2.49 13.38
N SER A 98 -1.37 3.18 14.40
CA SER A 98 -2.11 4.09 15.26
C SER A 98 -1.93 5.55 14.85
N PHE A 99 -1.80 5.83 13.54
CA PHE A 99 -1.45 7.17 13.06
C PHE A 99 -2.26 8.26 13.79
N PRO A 100 -1.61 9.30 14.33
CA PRO A 100 -2.29 10.44 14.95
C PRO A 100 -3.31 11.12 14.01
N LEU A 101 -3.11 10.98 12.70
CA LEU A 101 -4.04 11.41 11.65
C LEU A 101 -5.43 10.76 11.75
N GLU A 102 -5.55 9.49 12.17
CA GLU A 102 -6.87 8.89 12.36
C GLU A 102 -7.60 9.54 13.53
N SER A 103 -6.89 9.88 14.61
CA SER A 103 -7.47 10.60 15.74
C SER A 103 -7.78 12.08 15.42
N GLU A 104 -6.92 12.77 14.67
CA GLU A 104 -7.14 14.16 14.22
C GLU A 104 -8.26 14.23 13.18
N PHE A 105 -8.32 13.27 12.25
CA PHE A 105 -9.39 13.16 11.26
C PHE A 105 -10.70 12.76 11.93
N ALA A 106 -10.70 11.83 12.88
CA ALA A 106 -11.88 11.50 13.67
C ALA A 106 -12.36 12.70 14.51
N GLN A 107 -11.45 13.49 15.09
CA GLN A 107 -11.80 14.74 15.78
C GLN A 107 -12.35 15.79 14.80
N GLY A 108 -11.76 15.94 13.62
CA GLY A 108 -12.24 16.83 12.56
C GLY A 108 -13.62 16.43 12.05
N VAL A 109 -13.84 15.13 11.80
CA VAL A 109 -15.15 14.58 11.42
C VAL A 109 -16.15 14.75 12.55
N ALA A 110 -15.78 14.45 13.80
CA ALA A 110 -16.66 14.64 14.96
C ALA A 110 -17.04 16.12 15.15
N TYR A 111 -16.11 17.04 14.93
CA TYR A 111 -16.35 18.48 14.95
C TYR A 111 -17.34 18.91 13.85
N LEU A 112 -17.12 18.46 12.61
CA LEU A 112 -18.02 18.76 11.49
C LEU A 112 -19.41 18.16 11.67
N VAL A 113 -19.51 16.92 12.17
CA VAL A 113 -20.77 16.25 12.49
C VAL A 113 -21.50 16.97 13.63
N GLY A 114 -20.77 17.42 14.66
CA GLY A 114 -21.34 18.22 15.75
C GLY A 114 -21.84 19.61 15.32
N LEU A 115 -21.33 20.14 14.21
CA LEU A 115 -21.81 21.38 13.59
C LEU A 115 -23.11 21.19 12.79
N ILE A 116 -23.35 19.99 12.27
CA ILE A 116 -24.53 19.64 11.46
C ILE A 116 -25.69 19.13 12.34
N LEU A 117 -25.38 18.53 13.50
CA LEU A 117 -26.37 17.99 14.44
C LEU A 117 -26.86 19.00 15.51
N LYS A 118 -26.52 20.29 15.36
CA LYS A 118 -27.14 21.42 16.07
C LYS A 118 -28.18 22.09 15.19
#